data_AF-A0A6G2RQ72-F1
#
_entry.id   AF-A0A6G2RQ72-F1
#
_cell.length_a   1.000
_cell.length_b   1.000
_cell.length_c   1.000
_cell.angle_alpha   90.00
_cell.angle_beta   90.00
_cell.angle_gamma   90.00
#
_symmetry.space_group_name_H-M   'P 1'
#
loop_
_entity.id
_entity.type
_entity.pdbx_description
1 polymer ?
#
loop_
_entity_poly.entity_id
_entity_poly.type
_entity_poly.pdbx_seq_one_letter_code
_entity_poly.pdbx_strand_id
1 'polypeptide(L)'
;RRYWLPEFEDSDLNLAGWTKKLTGRPTITVGSVGLDGDFLRAFAGEGAAVGSIDNLLERLERDEFDLVAVGRALLQDPQWAAKVLEGRFEELKPYDAAALKSLS
;
A
#
# COMPACT_ATOMS: atom_id res chain seq x y z
N ARG A 1 -0.82 9.78 -0.41
CA ARG A 1 0.04 9.20 0.66
C ARG A 1 0.76 7.96 0.11
N ARG A 2 2.03 7.79 0.48
CA ARG A 2 2.89 6.65 0.14
C ARG A 2 3.42 6.12 1.48
N TYR A 3 3.25 4.84 1.76
CA TYR A 3 3.59 4.30 3.08
C TYR A 3 5.09 4.46 3.40
N TRP A 4 5.96 4.43 2.38
CA TRP A 4 7.42 4.51 2.50
C TRP A 4 7.98 5.92 2.70
N LEU A 5 7.16 6.98 2.58
CA LEU A 5 7.66 8.32 2.85
C LEU A 5 7.74 8.57 4.36
N PRO A 6 8.88 9.08 4.85
CA PRO A 6 9.01 9.45 6.25
C PRO A 6 8.19 10.69 6.56
N GLU A 7 7.72 10.80 7.81
CA GLU A 7 6.93 11.97 8.25
C GLU A 7 7.81 13.15 8.70
N PHE A 8 9.06 12.87 9.12
CA PHE A 8 10.02 13.88 9.56
C PHE A 8 11.38 13.65 8.91
N GLU A 9 12.18 14.72 8.82
CA GLU A 9 13.59 14.65 8.44
C GLU A 9 14.37 13.73 9.39
N ASP A 10 15.42 13.10 8.89
CA ASP A 10 16.31 12.19 9.63
C ASP A 10 15.61 10.96 10.27
N SER A 11 14.48 10.53 9.70
CA SER A 11 13.76 9.32 10.12
C SER A 11 13.31 8.52 8.91
N ASP A 12 13.17 7.21 9.07
CA ASP A 12 12.54 6.32 8.09
C ASP A 12 11.05 6.07 8.41
N LEU A 13 10.58 6.53 9.57
CA LEU A 13 9.23 6.23 10.06
C LEU A 13 8.18 7.12 9.38
N ASN A 14 7.14 6.47 8.85
CA ASN A 14 5.91 7.13 8.48
C ASN A 14 5.07 7.45 9.74
N LEU A 15 3.91 8.07 9.55
CA LEU A 15 3.01 8.44 10.65
C LEU A 15 2.55 7.24 11.51
N ALA A 16 2.32 6.06 10.91
CA ALA A 16 1.94 4.86 11.66
C ALA A 16 3.11 4.37 12.56
N GLY A 17 4.34 4.43 12.04
CA GLY A 17 5.57 4.17 12.79
C GLY A 17 5.75 5.11 13.98
N TRP A 18 5.61 6.41 13.76
CA TRP A 18 5.67 7.38 14.85
C TRP A 18 4.56 7.18 15.88
N THR A 19 3.34 6.92 15.43
CA THR A 19 2.21 6.66 16.32
C THR A 19 2.47 5.44 17.21
N LYS A 20 2.97 4.35 16.64
CA LYS A 20 3.32 3.14 17.41
C LYS A 20 4.43 3.44 18.41
N LYS A 21 5.53 4.05 17.96
CA LYS A 21 6.69 4.41 18.79
C LYS A 21 6.31 5.30 19.98
N LEU A 22 5.43 6.27 19.79
CA LEU A 22 5.05 7.24 20.82
C LEU A 22 3.97 6.73 21.77
N THR A 23 3.03 5.94 21.27
CA THR A 23 1.84 5.54 22.05
C THR A 23 1.90 4.12 22.58
N GLY A 24 2.74 3.26 21.99
CA GLY A 24 2.76 1.82 22.27
C GLY A 24 1.46 1.08 21.89
N ARG A 25 0.56 1.73 21.14
CA ARG A 25 -0.71 1.14 20.71
C ARG A 25 -0.60 0.53 19.31
N PRO A 26 -1.44 -0.47 18.99
CA PRO A 26 -1.49 -1.01 17.65
C PRO A 26 -1.78 0.06 16.58
N THR A 27 -1.06 0.01 15.47
CA THR A 27 -1.22 0.94 14.34
C THR A 27 -1.42 0.25 13.01
N ILE A 28 -2.09 0.95 12.11
CA ILE A 28 -2.31 0.53 10.72
C ILE A 28 -1.67 1.54 9.78
N THR A 29 -0.81 1.07 8.87
CA THR A 29 -0.27 1.91 7.80
C THR A 29 -1.14 1.87 6.55
N VAL A 30 -1.02 2.88 5.69
CA VAL A 30 -1.75 2.97 4.43
C VAL A 30 -1.00 3.80 3.39
N GLY A 31 -1.26 3.51 2.12
CA GLY A 31 -0.95 4.41 1.01
C GLY A 31 -0.03 3.77 -0.03
N SER A 32 -0.55 3.57 -1.24
CA SER A 32 0.18 2.99 -2.38
C SER A 32 0.67 1.55 -2.13
N VAL A 33 -0.10 0.76 -1.37
CA VAL A 33 0.15 -0.67 -1.16
C VAL A 33 -0.17 -1.43 -2.44
N GLY A 34 0.80 -2.20 -2.97
CA GLY A 34 0.65 -2.98 -4.20
C GLY A 34 0.54 -2.14 -5.48
N LEU A 35 0.81 -0.83 -5.39
CA LEU A 35 0.74 0.10 -6.52
C LEU A 35 2.12 0.70 -6.76
N ASP A 36 2.53 0.75 -8.02
CA ASP A 36 3.76 1.44 -8.39
C ASP A 36 3.67 2.94 -8.05
N GLY A 37 4.82 3.53 -7.72
CA GLY A 37 4.99 4.87 -7.17
C GLY A 37 4.49 6.00 -8.07
N ASP A 38 4.19 5.72 -9.34
CA ASP A 38 3.69 6.68 -10.34
C ASP A 38 2.18 6.97 -10.21
N PHE A 39 1.71 7.05 -8.97
CA PHE A 39 0.31 7.30 -8.62
C PHE A 39 -0.24 8.63 -9.14
N LEU A 40 0.62 9.61 -9.42
CA LEU A 40 0.24 10.89 -10.03
C LEU A 40 -0.20 10.71 -11.49
N ARG A 41 0.42 9.80 -12.24
CA ARG A 41 0.01 9.44 -13.61
C ARG A 41 -1.27 8.62 -13.62
N ALA A 42 -1.47 7.74 -12.62
CA ALA A 42 -2.73 7.02 -12.45
C ALA A 42 -3.94 7.96 -12.26
N PHE A 43 -3.75 9.07 -11.53
CA PHE A 43 -4.77 10.11 -11.37
C PHE A 43 -4.97 10.96 -12.64
N ALA A 44 -3.97 11.02 -13.51
CA ALA A 44 -4.06 11.64 -14.84
C ALA A 44 -4.69 10.70 -15.91
N GLY A 45 -5.08 9.48 -15.53
CA GLY A 45 -5.76 8.51 -16.40
C GLY A 45 -4.86 7.43 -17.01
N GLU A 46 -3.59 7.34 -16.60
CA GLU A 46 -2.61 6.42 -17.20
C GLU A 46 -2.46 5.08 -16.45
N GLY A 47 -3.29 4.81 -15.43
CA GLY A 47 -3.20 3.62 -14.59
C GLY A 47 -1.95 3.57 -13.69
N ALA A 48 -1.91 2.63 -12.74
CA ALA A 48 -0.71 2.32 -11.95
C ALA A 48 -0.33 0.85 -12.12
N ALA A 49 0.92 0.58 -12.49
CA ALA A 49 1.46 -0.77 -12.55
C ALA A 49 1.41 -1.45 -11.16
N VAL A 50 1.50 -2.78 -11.17
CA VAL A 50 1.62 -3.58 -9.93
C VAL A 50 2.97 -3.26 -9.29
N GLY A 51 2.93 -2.73 -8.07
CA GLY A 51 4.14 -2.45 -7.28
C GLY A 51 4.51 -3.64 -6.39
N SER A 52 5.80 -3.91 -6.22
CA SER A 52 6.26 -4.88 -5.22
C SER A 52 5.83 -4.45 -3.81
N ILE A 53 5.58 -5.44 -2.95
CA ILE A 53 5.30 -5.25 -1.52
C ILE A 53 6.49 -5.58 -0.63
N ASP A 54 7.68 -5.88 -1.18
CA ASP A 54 8.84 -6.32 -0.40
C ASP A 54 9.24 -5.29 0.66
N ASN A 55 9.31 -4.00 0.28
CA ASN A 55 9.60 -2.93 1.24
C ASN A 55 8.53 -2.80 2.33
N LEU A 56 7.26 -3.08 2.02
CA LEU A 56 6.19 -3.07 3.01
C LEU A 56 6.39 -4.20 4.02
N LEU A 57 6.78 -5.39 3.55
CA LEU A 57 7.05 -6.57 4.38
C LEU A 57 8.28 -6.34 5.28
N GLU A 58 9.38 -5.83 4.75
CA GLU A 58 10.58 -5.48 5.54
C GLU A 58 10.25 -4.52 6.70
N ARG A 59 9.36 -3.55 6.46
CA ARG A 59 8.96 -2.58 7.48
C ARG A 59 7.98 -3.16 8.51
N LEU A 60 7.14 -4.10 8.09
CA LEU A 60 6.29 -4.87 9.00
C LEU A 60 7.15 -5.75 9.92
N GLU A 61 8.18 -6.40 9.38
CA GLU A 61 9.15 -7.21 10.14
C GLU A 61 9.98 -6.38 11.13
N ARG A 62 10.23 -5.10 10.82
CA ARG A 62 10.84 -4.11 11.71
C ARG A 62 9.90 -3.57 12.79
N ASP A 63 8.69 -4.14 12.92
CA ASP A 63 7.66 -3.76 13.89
C ASP A 63 7.22 -2.29 13.80
N GLU A 64 7.36 -1.67 12.61
CA GLU A 64 7.01 -0.25 12.43
C GLU A 64 5.49 -0.01 12.46
N PHE A 65 4.67 -1.01 12.17
CA PHE A 65 3.22 -0.97 12.27
C PHE A 65 2.69 -2.40 12.39
N ASP A 66 1.44 -2.57 12.80
CA ASP A 66 0.86 -3.89 13.08
C ASP A 66 0.00 -4.41 11.92
N LEU A 67 -0.62 -3.48 11.18
CA LEU A 67 -1.54 -3.78 10.10
C LEU A 67 -1.26 -2.92 8.87
N VAL A 68 -1.74 -3.40 7.72
CA VAL A 68 -1.69 -2.69 6.45
C VAL A 68 -3.10 -2.54 5.89
N ALA A 69 -3.52 -1.30 5.64
CA ALA A 69 -4.75 -1.02 4.92
C ALA A 69 -4.51 -1.05 3.40
N VAL A 70 -5.29 -1.87 2.71
CA VAL A 70 -5.32 -1.95 1.24
C VAL A 70 -6.59 -1.27 0.73
N GLY A 71 -6.43 -0.30 -0.17
CA GLY A 71 -7.55 0.47 -0.72
C GLY A 71 -7.73 0.24 -2.20
N ARG A 72 -7.16 1.12 -3.03
CA ARG A 72 -7.31 1.13 -4.49
C ARG A 72 -6.95 -0.19 -5.19
N ALA A 73 -5.91 -0.89 -4.73
CA ALA A 73 -5.56 -2.20 -5.27
C ALA A 73 -6.69 -3.23 -5.05
N LEU A 74 -7.34 -3.20 -3.89
CA LEU A 74 -8.47 -4.08 -3.58
C LEU A 74 -9.74 -3.70 -4.36
N LEU A 75 -9.94 -2.41 -4.64
CA LEU A 75 -11.05 -1.96 -5.48
C LEU A 75 -10.91 -2.44 -6.93
N GLN A 76 -9.68 -2.48 -7.44
CA GLN A 76 -9.38 -2.98 -8.77
C GLN A 76 -9.48 -4.51 -8.86
N ASP A 77 -9.08 -5.20 -7.80
CA ASP A 77 -8.99 -6.65 -7.74
C ASP A 77 -9.53 -7.16 -6.39
N PRO A 78 -10.81 -7.58 -6.32
CA PRO A 78 -11.40 -8.08 -5.07
C PRO A 78 -10.67 -9.31 -4.50
N GLN A 79 -9.92 -10.05 -5.33
CA GLN A 79 -9.15 -11.22 -4.93
C GLN A 79 -7.69 -10.89 -4.57
N TRP A 80 -7.32 -9.59 -4.53
CA TRP A 80 -5.94 -9.14 -4.32
C TRP A 80 -5.26 -9.82 -3.13
N ALA A 81 -5.91 -9.86 -1.97
CA ALA A 81 -5.33 -10.45 -0.76
C ALA A 81 -5.09 -11.97 -0.89
N ALA A 82 -6.04 -12.69 -1.52
CA ALA A 82 -5.90 -14.13 -1.75
C ALA A 82 -4.76 -14.42 -2.73
N LYS A 83 -4.66 -13.65 -3.82
CA LYS A 83 -3.59 -13.79 -4.81
C LYS A 83 -2.21 -13.51 -4.21
N VAL A 84 -2.08 -12.45 -3.42
CA VAL A 84 -0.83 -12.12 -2.72
C VAL A 84 -0.43 -13.24 -1.76
N LEU A 85 -1.38 -13.77 -0.97
CA LEU A 85 -1.13 -14.88 -0.06
C LEU A 85 -0.65 -16.14 -0.79
N GLU A 86 -1.17 -16.40 -1.98
CA GLU A 86 -0.83 -17.56 -2.81
C GLU A 86 0.37 -17.32 -3.74
N GLY A 87 1.01 -16.15 -3.68
CA GLY A 87 2.15 -15.80 -4.53
C GLY A 87 1.80 -15.55 -6.00
N ARG A 88 0.51 -15.37 -6.33
CA ARG A 88 0.00 -15.15 -7.70
C ARG A 88 0.12 -13.69 -8.13
N PHE A 89 1.32 -13.11 -8.00
CA PHE A 89 1.56 -11.68 -8.28
C PHE A 89 1.32 -11.31 -9.76
N GLU A 90 1.61 -12.23 -10.69
CA GLU A 90 1.38 -12.06 -12.12
C GLU A 90 -0.12 -11.95 -12.49
N GLU A 91 -1.02 -12.35 -11.59
CA GLU A 91 -2.47 -12.27 -11.77
C GLU A 91 -3.08 -10.99 -11.17
N LEU A 92 -2.26 -10.14 -10.55
CA LEU A 92 -2.72 -8.88 -9.98
C LEU A 92 -3.03 -7.89 -11.09
N LYS A 93 -4.20 -7.26 -10.98
CA LYS A 93 -4.62 -6.25 -11.95
C LYS A 93 -4.04 -4.88 -11.57
N PRO A 94 -3.43 -4.15 -12.52
CA PRO A 94 -2.99 -2.78 -12.30
C PRO A 94 -4.21 -1.89 -12.03
N TYR A 95 -4.07 -0.92 -11.13
CA TYR A 95 -5.17 -0.02 -10.78
C TYR A 95 -5.49 0.92 -11.93
N ASP A 96 -6.76 0.95 -12.33
CA ASP A 96 -7.36 1.93 -13.22
C ASP A 96 -8.30 2.85 -12.43
N ALA A 97 -8.22 4.16 -12.67
CA ALA A 97 -9.14 5.14 -12.08
C ALA A 97 -10.62 4.87 -12.42
N ALA A 98 -10.90 4.15 -13.51
CA ALA A 98 -12.24 3.68 -13.86
C ALA A 98 -12.86 2.78 -12.78
N ALA A 99 -12.06 2.06 -11.99
CA ALA A 99 -12.53 1.20 -10.90
C ALA A 99 -13.29 1.97 -9.80
N LEU A 100 -13.11 3.29 -9.69
CA LEU A 100 -13.92 4.12 -8.78
C LEU A 100 -15.38 4.27 -9.20
N LYS A 101 -15.72 3.94 -10.45
CA LYS A 101 -17.06 4.13 -11.02
C LYS A 101 -17.91 2.86 -11.02
N SER A 102 -17.33 1.71 -10.66
CA SER A 102 -18.00 0.43 -10.72
C SER A 102 -17.54 -0.48 -9.59
N LEU A 103 -18.47 -1.24 -9.01
CA LEU A 103 -18.17 -2.36 -8.12
C LEU A 103 -18.33 -3.65 -8.92
N SER A 104 -17.26 -4.43 -9.01
CA SER A 104 -17.20 -5.71 -9.74
C SER A 104 -16.97 -6.88 -8.78
#